data_AF-A0A6G8II07-F1
#
_entry.id   AF-A0A6G8II07-F1
#
_cell.length_a   1.000
_cell.length_b   1.000
_cell.length_c   1.000
_cell.angle_alpha   90.00
_cell.angle_beta   90.00
_cell.angle_gamma   90.00
#
_symmetry.space_group_name_H-M   'P 1'
#
loop_
_entity.id
_entity.type
_entity.pdbx_description
1 polymer ?
#
loop_
_entity_poly.entity_id
_entity_poly.type
_entity_poly.pdbx_seq_one_letter_code
_entity_poly.pdbx_strand_id
1 'polypeptide(L)'
;MLKLSIHAGLLPDRRPENIMATVDIAYAKKEALADYLIAATVRDKGEQKPQTLENYPRWSGSLWDLAARAIARSLYGDSKIPPSDKPDKRCAYATKLCAVIERYTVDERSQLLAQAELWQQGPERTSYAIKLSEDILGEREAQFQYGTKRMETMDLMMRALSWALFKQDTPGPRPKLILPTSVMVGNEDRFDVASLQEPARTGFARHMAATRPTAKPVEWASTKDYVQFLMEG
;
A
#
# COMPACT_ATOMS: atom_id res chain seq x y z
N MET A 1 6.55 6.81 -9.63
CA MET A 1 6.49 7.09 -8.18
C MET A 1 5.06 6.82 -7.70
N LEU A 2 4.87 6.31 -6.49
CA LEU A 2 3.55 6.25 -5.86
C LEU A 2 3.42 7.42 -4.89
N LYS A 3 2.26 8.05 -4.85
CA LYS A 3 1.92 9.10 -3.91
C LYS A 3 0.68 8.70 -3.13
N LEU A 4 0.84 8.63 -1.81
CA LEU A 4 -0.26 8.51 -0.88
C LEU A 4 -0.64 9.92 -0.42
N SER A 5 -1.92 10.29 -0.52
CA SER A 5 -2.44 11.49 0.13
C SER A 5 -3.55 11.13 1.09
N ILE A 6 -3.51 11.71 2.30
CA ILE A 6 -4.51 11.54 3.35
C ILE A 6 -5.25 12.86 3.50
N HIS A 7 -6.58 12.83 3.38
CA HIS A 7 -7.44 14.00 3.41
C HIS A 7 -8.41 13.95 4.59
N ALA A 8 -8.81 15.12 5.09
CA ALA A 8 -9.95 15.25 5.98
C ALA A 8 -11.27 15.20 5.20
N GLY A 9 -12.21 14.35 5.61
CA GLY A 9 -13.47 14.11 4.88
C GLY A 9 -13.47 12.78 4.11
N LEU A 10 -14.53 12.55 3.34
CA LEU A 10 -14.68 11.34 2.51
C LEU A 10 -14.11 11.57 1.11
N LEU A 11 -14.08 10.52 0.26
CA LEU A 11 -13.51 10.61 -1.08
C LEU A 11 -14.10 11.75 -1.94
N PRO A 12 -15.42 12.02 -1.94
CA PRO A 12 -16.00 13.14 -2.71
C PRO A 12 -15.54 14.52 -2.23
N ASP A 13 -15.05 14.62 -0.99
CA ASP A 13 -14.61 15.87 -0.38
C ASP A 13 -13.12 16.15 -0.66
N ARG A 14 -12.38 15.24 -1.33
CA ARG A 14 -10.95 15.41 -1.60
C ARG A 14 -10.64 16.70 -2.33
N ARG A 15 -9.80 17.55 -1.72
CA ARG A 15 -9.25 18.75 -2.33
C ARG A 15 -7.82 19.00 -1.84
N PRO A 16 -7.01 19.83 -2.51
CA PRO A 16 -5.67 20.15 -2.01
C PRO A 16 -5.69 20.75 -0.60
N GLU A 17 -6.72 21.54 -0.28
CA GLU A 17 -6.82 22.30 0.97
C GLU A 17 -7.17 21.44 2.18
N ASN A 18 -7.61 20.18 2.00
CA ASN A 18 -7.90 19.25 3.09
C ASN A 18 -6.88 18.10 3.21
N ILE A 19 -5.73 18.19 2.51
CA ILE A 19 -4.61 17.25 2.68
C ILE A 19 -4.01 17.40 4.08
N MET A 20 -4.10 16.35 4.88
CA MET A 20 -3.53 16.26 6.21
C MET A 20 -2.10 15.71 6.18
N ALA A 21 -1.81 14.81 5.25
CA ALA A 21 -0.46 14.31 5.03
C ALA A 21 -0.29 13.77 3.60
N THR A 22 0.93 13.79 3.09
CA THR A 22 1.35 13.11 1.88
C THR A 22 2.53 12.20 2.16
N VAL A 23 2.59 11.06 1.50
CA VAL A 23 3.74 10.14 1.53
C VAL A 23 4.09 9.75 0.10
N ASP A 24 5.25 10.19 -0.36
CA ASP A 24 5.82 9.79 -1.65
C ASP A 24 6.68 8.54 -1.46
N ILE A 25 6.42 7.53 -2.28
CA ILE A 25 7.09 6.23 -2.25
C ILE A 25 7.72 6.00 -3.63
N ALA A 26 9.04 6.16 -3.69
CA ALA A 26 9.83 6.06 -4.90
C ALA A 26 10.80 4.87 -4.83
N TYR A 27 11.17 4.30 -5.96
CA TYR A 27 12.22 3.28 -5.99
C TYR A 27 13.58 3.93 -5.74
N ALA A 28 14.30 3.43 -4.73
CA ALA A 28 15.74 3.63 -4.58
C ALA A 28 16.51 2.52 -5.31
N LYS A 29 16.01 1.28 -5.21
CA LYS A 29 16.48 0.10 -5.96
C LYS A 29 15.29 -0.62 -6.57
N LYS A 30 15.30 -0.82 -7.89
CA LYS A 30 14.20 -1.45 -8.64
C LYS A 30 14.60 -2.86 -9.08
N GLU A 31 14.30 -3.85 -8.24
CA GLU A 31 14.58 -5.26 -8.44
C GLU A 31 13.46 -6.10 -7.81
N ALA A 32 13.48 -7.43 -7.93
CA ALA A 32 12.47 -8.31 -7.31
C ALA A 32 12.27 -8.03 -5.80
N LEU A 33 13.36 -7.74 -5.09
CA LEU A 33 13.37 -7.17 -3.75
C LEU A 33 13.76 -5.69 -3.86
N ALA A 34 12.76 -4.81 -3.85
CA ALA A 34 12.97 -3.39 -4.05
C ALA A 34 13.27 -2.65 -2.75
N ASP A 35 14.08 -1.60 -2.87
CA ASP A 35 14.24 -0.61 -1.82
C ASP A 35 13.44 0.63 -2.20
N TYR A 36 12.63 1.14 -1.28
CA TYR A 36 11.81 2.32 -1.49
C TYR A 36 12.31 3.49 -0.65
N LEU A 37 12.54 4.64 -1.30
CA LEU A 37 12.70 5.92 -0.62
C LEU A 37 11.32 6.49 -0.28
N ILE A 38 11.16 6.90 0.97
CA ILE A 38 9.92 7.39 1.53
C ILE A 38 10.14 8.83 1.99
N ALA A 39 9.39 9.75 1.42
CA ALA A 39 9.33 11.15 1.86
C ALA A 39 7.90 11.43 2.32
N ALA A 40 7.74 12.07 3.49
CA ALA A 40 6.43 12.40 4.02
C ALA A 40 6.36 13.86 4.40
N THR A 41 5.20 14.48 4.14
CA THR A 41 4.90 15.85 4.56
C THR A 41 3.60 15.82 5.34
N VAL A 42 3.62 16.38 6.54
CA VAL A 42 2.47 16.38 7.45
C VAL A 42 2.05 17.80 7.70
N ARG A 43 0.74 18.07 7.62
CA ARG A 43 0.18 19.38 7.95
C ARG A 43 0.63 19.79 9.34
N ASP A 44 1.01 21.06 9.48
CA ASP A 44 1.51 21.68 10.72
C ASP A 44 2.85 21.13 11.28
N LYS A 45 3.41 20.06 10.69
CA LYS A 45 4.74 19.53 11.06
C LYS A 45 5.78 19.65 9.94
N GLY A 46 5.34 19.95 8.71
CA GLY A 46 6.21 20.08 7.54
C GLY A 46 6.78 18.74 7.07
N GLU A 47 7.88 18.84 6.33
CA GLU A 47 8.61 17.69 5.79
C GLU A 47 9.23 16.86 6.92
N GLN A 48 9.03 15.55 6.86
CA GLN A 48 9.62 14.58 7.77
C GLN A 48 10.96 14.09 7.20
N LYS A 49 11.84 13.62 8.08
CA LYS A 49 13.12 13.03 7.67
C LYS A 49 12.86 11.84 6.72
N PRO A 50 13.44 11.84 5.49
CA PRO A 50 13.28 10.73 4.56
C PRO A 50 13.73 9.39 5.15
N GLN A 51 13.04 8.33 4.78
CA GLN A 51 13.26 6.96 5.26
C GLN A 51 13.43 6.00 4.09
N THR A 52 13.96 4.81 4.38
CA THR A 52 14.09 3.74 3.39
C THR A 52 13.38 2.48 3.88
N LEU A 53 12.59 1.87 2.99
CA LEU A 53 12.05 0.53 3.18
C LEU A 53 12.82 -0.44 2.29
N GLU A 54 13.72 -1.20 2.91
CA GLU A 54 14.62 -2.11 2.20
C GLU A 54 14.00 -3.49 1.95
N ASN A 55 14.38 -4.08 0.82
CA ASN A 55 14.10 -5.46 0.43
C ASN A 55 12.61 -5.82 0.54
N TYR A 56 11.73 -4.94 0.05
CA TYR A 56 10.30 -5.20 -0.05
C TYR A 56 10.00 -5.97 -1.34
N PRO A 57 9.36 -7.15 -1.26
CA PRO A 57 9.13 -7.97 -2.44
C PRO A 57 8.05 -7.37 -3.32
N ARG A 58 8.44 -7.08 -4.56
CA ARG A 58 7.55 -6.49 -5.54
C ARG A 58 6.42 -7.46 -5.89
N TRP A 59 5.27 -6.91 -6.22
CA TRP A 59 4.10 -7.66 -6.69
C TRP A 59 3.62 -8.79 -5.75
N SER A 60 4.04 -8.75 -4.48
CA SER A 60 3.80 -9.84 -3.52
C SER A 60 2.84 -9.47 -2.40
N GLY A 61 2.40 -8.22 -2.35
CA GLY A 61 1.50 -7.72 -1.31
C GLY A 61 0.64 -6.56 -1.80
N SER A 62 -0.30 -6.17 -0.96
CA SER A 62 -1.22 -5.05 -1.20
C SER A 62 -0.47 -3.71 -1.32
N LEU A 63 -1.00 -2.79 -2.12
CA LEU A 63 -0.54 -1.40 -2.13
C LEU A 63 -0.73 -0.75 -0.75
N TRP A 64 -1.78 -1.15 -0.03
CA TRP A 64 -2.03 -0.71 1.34
C TRP A 64 -1.03 -1.28 2.35
N ASP A 65 -0.45 -2.46 2.13
CA ASP A 65 0.65 -2.96 2.98
C ASP A 65 1.89 -2.09 2.79
N LEU A 66 2.25 -1.80 1.54
CA LEU A 66 3.37 -0.89 1.24
C LEU A 66 3.13 0.49 1.86
N ALA A 67 1.92 1.05 1.72
CA ALA A 67 1.55 2.33 2.32
C ALA A 67 1.61 2.29 3.87
N ALA A 68 1.06 1.26 4.51
CA ALA A 68 1.12 1.12 5.97
C ALA A 68 2.56 1.06 6.48
N ARG A 69 3.42 0.30 5.79
CA ARG A 69 4.86 0.24 6.11
C ARG A 69 5.57 1.56 5.85
N ALA A 70 5.25 2.27 4.77
CA ALA A 70 5.84 3.57 4.48
C ALA A 70 5.47 4.61 5.55
N ILE A 71 4.19 4.66 5.95
CA ILE A 71 3.74 5.51 7.05
C ILE A 71 4.45 5.11 8.35
N ALA A 72 4.51 3.82 8.67
CA ALA A 72 5.16 3.35 9.88
C ALA A 72 6.65 3.71 9.92
N ARG A 73 7.37 3.55 8.80
CA ARG A 73 8.75 4.03 8.65
C ARG A 73 8.85 5.52 8.89
N SER A 74 7.98 6.32 8.29
CA SER A 74 7.99 7.77 8.48
C SER A 74 7.75 8.21 9.93
N LEU A 75 6.93 7.48 10.68
CA LEU A 75 6.59 7.83 12.07
C LEU A 75 7.61 7.30 13.09
N TYR A 76 8.11 6.08 12.88
CA TYR A 76 8.87 5.34 13.88
C TYR A 76 10.32 5.02 13.47
N GLY A 77 10.68 5.27 12.22
CA GLY A 77 11.99 4.93 11.65
C GLY A 77 12.25 3.41 11.65
N ASP A 78 13.39 3.00 12.21
CA ASP A 78 13.77 1.60 12.45
C ASP A 78 13.28 1.03 13.78
N SER A 79 12.60 1.83 14.58
CA SER A 79 12.09 1.39 15.87
C SER A 79 10.95 0.38 15.69
N LYS A 80 10.84 -0.57 16.62
CA LYS A 80 9.66 -1.42 16.72
C LYS A 80 8.43 -0.55 16.97
N ILE A 81 7.40 -0.74 16.16
CA ILE A 81 6.13 -0.01 16.29
C ILE A 81 5.47 -0.47 17.59
N PRO A 82 5.17 0.46 18.53
CA PRO A 82 4.50 0.09 19.75
C PRO A 82 3.05 -0.32 19.46
N PRO A 83 2.54 -1.36 20.15
CA PRO A 83 1.10 -1.62 20.18
C PRO A 83 0.33 -0.37 20.64
N SER A 84 -0.92 -0.25 20.21
CA SER A 84 -1.80 0.82 20.68
C SER A 84 -2.03 0.68 22.18
N ASP A 85 -1.90 1.81 22.89
CA ASP A 85 -2.40 1.91 24.25
C ASP A 85 -3.92 1.74 24.29
N LYS A 86 -4.45 1.47 25.49
CA LYS A 86 -5.90 1.50 25.71
C LYS A 86 -6.44 2.88 25.29
N PRO A 87 -7.46 2.95 24.41
CA PRO A 87 -7.98 4.22 23.91
C PRO A 87 -8.41 5.17 25.03
N ASP A 88 -7.95 6.42 24.97
CA ASP A 88 -8.39 7.46 25.90
C ASP A 88 -9.82 7.90 25.57
N LYS A 89 -10.74 7.85 26.55
CA LYS A 89 -12.13 8.30 26.35
C LYS A 89 -12.23 9.80 26.04
N ARG A 90 -11.23 10.59 26.42
CA ARG A 90 -11.09 12.03 26.13
C ARG A 90 -10.09 12.27 25.00
N CYS A 91 -9.97 11.32 24.06
CA CYS A 91 -9.08 11.46 22.91
C CYS A 91 -9.48 12.61 21.98
N ALA A 92 -8.47 13.12 21.27
CA ALA A 92 -8.71 13.81 20.02
C ALA A 92 -9.22 12.78 18.99
N TYR A 93 -10.12 13.20 18.11
CA TYR A 93 -10.77 12.31 17.15
C TYR A 93 -10.96 13.00 15.80
N ALA A 94 -10.88 12.23 14.73
CA ALA A 94 -11.32 12.61 13.40
C ALA A 94 -12.65 11.92 13.15
N THR A 95 -13.62 12.61 12.55
CA THR A 95 -14.91 12.01 12.20
C THR A 95 -14.81 11.21 10.92
N LYS A 96 -14.11 11.76 9.92
CA LYS A 96 -13.96 11.20 8.57
C LYS A 96 -12.58 11.53 8.01
N LEU A 97 -11.90 10.53 7.47
CA LEU A 97 -10.68 10.67 6.69
C LEU A 97 -10.82 9.83 5.43
N CYS A 98 -10.11 10.20 4.38
CA CYS A 98 -9.89 9.31 3.25
C CYS A 98 -8.42 9.33 2.85
N ALA A 99 -7.99 8.28 2.19
CA ALA A 99 -6.66 8.22 1.61
C ALA A 99 -6.73 7.67 0.19
N VAL A 100 -5.80 8.09 -0.65
CA VAL A 100 -5.66 7.55 -2.01
C VAL A 100 -4.21 7.29 -2.34
N ILE A 101 -4.00 6.27 -3.18
CA ILE A 101 -2.70 5.97 -3.76
C ILE A 101 -2.79 6.25 -5.25
N GLU A 102 -1.97 7.18 -5.71
CA GLU A 102 -1.86 7.57 -7.11
C GLU A 102 -0.48 7.21 -7.64
N ARG A 103 -0.42 6.71 -8.88
CA ARG A 103 0.83 6.57 -9.61
C ARG A 103 1.04 7.83 -10.44
N TYR A 104 2.17 8.50 -10.21
CA TYR A 104 2.62 9.61 -11.04
C TYR A 104 3.43 9.03 -12.20
N THR A 105 2.96 9.30 -13.41
CA THR A 105 3.63 8.99 -14.68
C THR A 105 4.39 10.21 -15.19
N VAL A 106 5.22 10.01 -16.21
CA VAL A 106 6.09 11.05 -16.79
C VAL A 106 5.28 12.18 -17.45
N ASP A 107 4.06 11.90 -17.87
CA ASP A 107 3.10 12.85 -18.47
C ASP A 107 2.20 13.56 -17.43
N GLU A 108 2.57 13.51 -16.15
CA GLU A 108 1.86 14.17 -15.02
C GLU A 108 0.39 13.71 -14.81
N ARG A 109 -0.07 12.71 -15.56
CA ARG A 109 -1.39 12.10 -15.36
C ARG A 109 -1.34 11.13 -14.18
N SER A 110 -1.96 11.51 -13.06
CA SER A 110 -2.09 10.61 -11.92
C SER A 110 -3.07 9.47 -12.24
N GLN A 111 -2.64 8.22 -12.15
CA GLN A 111 -3.53 7.07 -12.16
C GLN A 111 -3.90 6.69 -10.73
N LEU A 112 -5.19 6.74 -10.38
CA LEU A 112 -5.68 6.25 -9.09
C LEU A 112 -5.56 4.72 -9.06
N LEU A 113 -4.84 4.19 -8.07
CA LEU A 113 -4.62 2.75 -7.91
C LEU A 113 -5.35 2.16 -6.70
N ALA A 114 -5.57 2.97 -5.66
CA ALA A 114 -6.27 2.54 -4.46
C ALA A 114 -6.91 3.72 -3.74
N GLN A 115 -8.02 3.45 -3.05
CA GLN A 115 -8.72 4.41 -2.20
C GLN A 115 -9.16 3.79 -0.86
N ALA A 116 -9.20 4.61 0.19
CA ALA A 116 -9.60 4.22 1.52
C ALA A 116 -10.49 5.29 2.13
N GLU A 117 -11.54 4.88 2.83
CA GLU A 117 -12.41 5.74 3.63
C GLU A 117 -12.41 5.25 5.07
N LEU A 118 -12.18 6.16 6.00
CA LEU A 118 -12.16 5.91 7.42
C LEU A 118 -13.16 6.84 8.09
N TRP A 119 -13.97 6.30 8.98
CA TRP A 119 -14.94 7.09 9.72
C TRP A 119 -15.15 6.58 11.14
N GLN A 120 -15.50 7.51 12.02
CA GLN A 120 -15.89 7.21 13.39
C GLN A 120 -17.22 6.46 13.41
N GLN A 121 -17.30 5.40 14.22
CA GLN A 121 -18.47 4.56 14.40
C GLN A 121 -19.26 4.99 15.64
N GLY A 122 -20.49 5.45 15.42
CA GLY A 122 -21.41 5.83 16.49
C GLY A 122 -20.92 7.04 17.32
N PRO A 123 -21.42 7.19 18.56
CA PRO A 123 -21.08 8.33 19.42
C PRO A 123 -19.71 8.20 20.10
N GLU A 124 -19.12 7.00 20.13
CA GLU A 124 -17.84 6.75 20.78
C GLU A 124 -16.69 7.30 19.94
N ARG A 125 -15.87 8.19 20.53
CA ARG A 125 -14.75 8.85 19.85
C ARG A 125 -13.61 7.93 19.45
N THR A 126 -13.57 6.74 20.03
CA THR A 126 -12.46 5.80 19.89
C THR A 126 -12.74 4.69 18.89
N SER A 127 -13.98 4.58 18.41
CA SER A 127 -14.43 3.46 17.57
C SER A 127 -14.43 3.90 16.12
N TYR A 128 -13.74 3.14 15.27
CA TYR A 128 -13.51 3.48 13.87
C TYR A 128 -13.84 2.30 12.96
N ALA A 129 -14.25 2.62 11.73
CA ALA A 129 -14.28 1.69 10.62
C ALA A 129 -13.45 2.22 9.46
N ILE A 130 -12.91 1.31 8.67
CA ILE A 130 -12.22 1.61 7.44
C ILE A 130 -12.71 0.68 6.34
N LYS A 131 -12.91 1.26 5.15
CA LYS A 131 -13.13 0.56 3.89
C LYS A 131 -11.98 0.87 2.93
N LEU A 132 -11.33 -0.16 2.45
CA LEU A 132 -10.26 -0.12 1.46
C LEU A 132 -10.79 -0.65 0.14
N SER A 133 -10.28 -0.09 -0.95
CA SER A 133 -10.41 -0.62 -2.31
C SER A 133 -9.07 -0.44 -3.01
N GLU A 134 -8.60 -1.47 -3.69
CA GLU A 134 -7.43 -1.39 -4.57
C GLU A 134 -7.67 -2.16 -5.86
N ASP A 135 -6.98 -1.74 -6.91
CA ASP A 135 -7.15 -2.19 -8.29
C ASP A 135 -7.08 -3.73 -8.47
N ILE A 136 -6.19 -4.43 -7.75
CA ILE A 136 -5.99 -5.88 -7.94
C ILE A 136 -6.62 -6.74 -6.84
N LEU A 137 -6.41 -6.40 -5.57
CA LEU A 137 -6.84 -7.26 -4.45
C LEU A 137 -8.25 -6.91 -3.92
N GLY A 138 -8.94 -5.97 -4.56
CA GLY A 138 -10.33 -5.65 -4.29
C GLY A 138 -10.57 -4.90 -3.00
N GLU A 139 -11.74 -5.12 -2.39
CA GLU A 139 -12.19 -4.41 -1.20
C GLU A 139 -11.86 -5.15 0.10
N ARG A 140 -11.56 -4.38 1.16
CA ARG A 140 -11.37 -4.91 2.52
C ARG A 140 -11.94 -3.94 3.54
N GLU A 141 -12.49 -4.48 4.61
CA GLU A 141 -13.06 -3.67 5.68
C GLU A 141 -12.59 -4.16 7.05
N ALA A 142 -12.51 -3.22 7.99
CA ALA A 142 -12.30 -3.52 9.39
C ALA A 142 -12.93 -2.47 10.29
N GLN A 143 -13.19 -2.90 11.53
CA GLN A 143 -13.50 -2.04 12.64
C GLN A 143 -12.38 -2.19 13.67
N PHE A 144 -12.05 -1.09 14.34
CA PHE A 144 -10.96 -1.07 15.32
C PHE A 144 -11.15 0.07 16.31
N GLN A 145 -10.36 0.03 17.37
CA GLN A 145 -10.30 1.10 18.35
C GLN A 145 -8.99 1.88 18.25
N TYR A 146 -9.10 3.19 18.36
CA TYR A 146 -7.97 4.11 18.39
C TYR A 146 -8.35 5.36 19.18
N GLY A 147 -7.49 5.81 20.08
CA GLY A 147 -7.77 7.00 20.86
C GLY A 147 -6.53 7.53 21.55
N THR A 148 -5.99 8.62 21.03
CA THR A 148 -4.82 9.30 21.56
C THR A 148 -5.17 10.72 22.01
N LYS A 149 -4.42 11.29 22.97
CA LYS A 149 -4.67 12.66 23.46
C LYS A 149 -4.46 13.73 22.39
N ARG A 150 -3.59 13.46 21.41
CA ARG A 150 -3.33 14.32 20.25
C ARG A 150 -3.56 13.52 18.99
N MET A 151 -4.35 14.06 18.07
CA MET A 151 -4.66 13.38 16.83
C MET A 151 -3.41 13.29 15.96
N GLU A 152 -3.02 12.07 15.63
CA GLU A 152 -1.94 11.76 14.70
C GLU A 152 -2.55 11.07 13.48
N THR A 153 -2.86 11.85 12.45
CA THR A 153 -3.61 11.36 11.26
C THR A 153 -2.91 10.21 10.56
N MET A 154 -1.58 10.29 10.44
CA MET A 154 -0.79 9.21 9.85
C MET A 154 -0.81 7.94 10.71
N ASP A 155 -0.74 8.06 12.04
CA ASP A 155 -0.80 6.88 12.91
C ASP A 155 -2.18 6.23 12.86
N LEU A 156 -3.26 7.02 12.97
CA LEU A 156 -4.63 6.55 12.81
C LEU A 156 -4.81 5.79 11.48
N MET A 157 -4.34 6.36 10.36
CA MET A 157 -4.40 5.70 9.07
C MET A 157 -3.59 4.40 9.04
N MET A 158 -2.34 4.41 9.51
CA MET A 158 -1.50 3.21 9.57
C MET A 158 -2.16 2.08 10.39
N ARG A 159 -2.74 2.42 11.55
CA ARG A 159 -3.46 1.47 12.41
C ARG A 159 -4.68 0.92 11.70
N ALA A 160 -5.44 1.77 11.02
CA ALA A 160 -6.60 1.35 10.25
C ALA A 160 -6.24 0.38 9.12
N LEU A 161 -5.19 0.70 8.33
CA LEU A 161 -4.66 -0.19 7.30
C LEU A 161 -4.22 -1.52 7.90
N SER A 162 -3.52 -1.48 9.05
CA SER A 162 -3.06 -2.70 9.74
C SER A 162 -4.23 -3.59 10.18
N TRP A 163 -5.31 -3.01 10.69
CA TRP A 163 -6.51 -3.75 11.06
C TRP A 163 -7.24 -4.34 9.85
N ALA A 164 -7.35 -3.58 8.76
CA ALA A 164 -7.97 -4.06 7.53
C ALA A 164 -7.20 -5.23 6.89
N LEU A 165 -5.87 -5.17 6.92
CA LEU A 165 -5.00 -6.15 6.25
C LEU A 165 -4.63 -7.34 7.13
N PHE A 166 -4.41 -7.13 8.43
CA PHE A 166 -3.77 -8.09 9.33
C PHE A 166 -4.56 -8.38 10.61
N LYS A 167 -5.68 -7.67 10.85
CA LYS A 167 -6.48 -7.80 12.07
C LYS A 167 -5.68 -7.55 13.36
N GLN A 168 -4.72 -6.62 13.28
CA GLN A 168 -3.89 -6.16 14.39
C GLN A 168 -3.54 -4.68 14.18
N ASP A 169 -2.97 -4.06 15.21
CA ASP A 169 -2.70 -2.62 15.32
C ASP A 169 -1.37 -2.16 14.71
N THR A 170 -0.59 -3.10 14.18
CA THR A 170 0.72 -2.88 13.55
C THR A 170 0.83 -3.67 12.25
N PRO A 171 1.65 -3.26 11.28
CA PRO A 171 1.86 -4.02 10.05
C PRO A 171 2.30 -5.46 10.35
N GLY A 172 1.71 -6.42 9.64
CA GLY A 172 2.00 -7.83 9.81
C GLY A 172 3.38 -8.24 9.27
N PRO A 173 3.65 -9.56 9.22
CA PRO A 173 4.85 -10.09 8.56
C PRO A 173 4.98 -9.55 7.14
N ARG A 174 6.20 -9.28 6.70
CA ARG A 174 6.45 -8.88 5.32
C ARG A 174 5.94 -9.98 4.37
N PRO A 175 5.27 -9.63 3.26
CA PRO A 175 4.95 -10.62 2.24
C PRO A 175 6.21 -11.36 1.80
N LYS A 176 6.06 -12.59 1.32
CA LYS A 176 7.16 -13.34 0.71
C LYS A 176 7.14 -13.08 -0.79
N LEU A 177 8.32 -13.03 -1.41
CA LEU A 177 8.41 -12.94 -2.86
C LEU A 177 7.66 -14.13 -3.49
N ILE A 178 6.72 -13.84 -4.38
CA ILE A 178 5.99 -14.87 -5.12
C ILE A 178 6.94 -15.41 -6.20
N LEU A 179 7.26 -16.70 -6.11
CA LEU A 179 8.05 -17.40 -7.12
C LEU A 179 7.22 -18.57 -7.63
N PRO A 180 6.85 -18.60 -8.93
CA PRO A 180 6.10 -19.72 -9.47
C PRO A 180 6.96 -20.99 -9.49
N THR A 181 6.31 -22.14 -9.32
CA THR A 181 6.98 -23.42 -9.54
C THR A 181 7.15 -23.63 -11.04
N SER A 182 8.39 -23.80 -11.50
CA SER A 182 8.69 -24.01 -12.91
C SER A 182 8.81 -25.49 -13.27
N VAL A 183 8.47 -25.80 -14.52
CA VAL A 183 8.67 -27.10 -15.15
C VAL A 183 9.39 -26.90 -16.47
N MET A 184 10.23 -27.88 -16.83
CA MET A 184 10.96 -27.86 -18.09
C MET A 184 10.04 -28.30 -19.22
N VAL A 185 9.79 -27.43 -20.19
CA VAL A 185 8.99 -27.73 -21.38
C VAL A 185 9.85 -27.50 -22.61
N GLY A 186 10.31 -28.57 -23.24
CA GLY A 186 11.39 -28.50 -24.23
C GLY A 186 12.71 -28.13 -23.55
N ASN A 187 13.34 -27.03 -23.98
CA ASN A 187 14.61 -26.51 -23.44
C ASN A 187 14.42 -25.20 -22.64
N GLU A 188 13.20 -24.90 -22.18
CA GLU A 188 12.90 -23.68 -21.44
C GLU A 188 12.15 -24.00 -20.13
N ASP A 189 12.54 -23.30 -19.06
CA ASP A 189 11.80 -23.30 -17.81
C ASP A 189 10.55 -22.43 -17.94
N ARG A 190 9.39 -23.06 -17.81
CA ARG A 190 8.08 -22.43 -17.91
C ARG A 190 7.25 -22.64 -16.67
N PHE A 191 6.25 -21.80 -16.46
CA PHE A 191 5.30 -21.93 -15.37
C PHE A 191 3.89 -21.60 -15.86
N ASP A 192 2.91 -22.19 -15.18
CA ASP A 192 1.50 -21.85 -15.39
C ASP A 192 1.19 -20.50 -14.74
N VAL A 193 0.76 -19.52 -15.54
CA VAL A 193 0.39 -18.18 -15.06
C VAL A 193 -0.75 -18.23 -14.05
N ALA A 194 -1.67 -19.19 -14.16
CA ALA A 194 -2.78 -19.34 -13.22
C ALA A 194 -2.30 -19.72 -11.80
N SER A 195 -1.11 -20.32 -11.68
CA SER A 195 -0.49 -20.69 -10.40
C SER A 195 0.06 -19.48 -9.61
N LEU A 196 0.23 -18.33 -10.25
CA LEU A 196 0.64 -17.11 -9.56
C LEU A 196 -0.46 -16.62 -8.63
N GLN A 197 -0.07 -16.25 -7.42
CA GLN A 197 -0.98 -15.57 -6.48
C GLN A 197 -1.14 -14.10 -6.86
N GLU A 198 -2.27 -13.51 -6.48
CA GLU A 198 -2.44 -12.06 -6.60
C GLU A 198 -1.60 -11.33 -5.54
N PRO A 199 -1.03 -10.14 -5.86
CA PRO A 199 -1.26 -9.38 -7.09
C PRO A 199 -0.31 -9.70 -8.24
N ALA A 200 0.64 -10.64 -8.06
CA ALA A 200 1.65 -10.95 -9.08
C ALA A 200 1.03 -11.44 -10.38
N ARG A 201 -0.03 -12.24 -10.33
CA ARG A 201 -0.69 -12.77 -11.53
C ARG A 201 -1.26 -11.65 -12.41
N THR A 202 -2.10 -10.78 -11.86
CA THR A 202 -2.70 -9.67 -12.63
C THR A 202 -1.62 -8.68 -13.09
N GLY A 203 -0.64 -8.38 -12.23
CA GLY A 203 0.50 -7.53 -12.58
C GLY A 203 1.29 -8.08 -13.76
N PHE A 204 1.63 -9.37 -13.72
CA PHE A 204 2.37 -10.05 -14.77
C PHE A 204 1.58 -10.06 -16.08
N ALA A 205 0.30 -10.41 -16.05
CA ALA A 205 -0.55 -10.41 -17.23
C ALA A 205 -0.63 -9.02 -17.89
N ARG A 206 -0.77 -7.95 -17.10
CA ARG A 206 -0.76 -6.56 -17.61
C ARG A 206 0.59 -6.16 -18.18
N HIS A 207 1.69 -6.58 -17.55
CA HIS A 207 3.04 -6.33 -18.08
C HIS A 207 3.26 -7.03 -19.42
N MET A 208 2.84 -8.29 -19.54
CA MET A 208 2.91 -9.04 -20.80
C MET A 208 2.05 -8.41 -21.89
N ALA A 209 0.84 -7.97 -21.56
CA ALA A 209 -0.02 -7.27 -22.51
C ALA A 209 0.57 -5.92 -22.96
N ALA A 210 1.28 -5.20 -22.08
CA ALA A 210 1.93 -3.94 -22.42
C ALA A 210 3.19 -4.14 -23.29
N THR A 211 4.00 -5.16 -23.00
CA THR A 211 5.26 -5.43 -23.72
C THR A 211 5.06 -6.23 -25.01
N ARG A 212 4.01 -7.04 -25.09
CA ARG A 212 3.67 -7.90 -26.24
C ARG A 212 2.16 -7.79 -26.57
N PRO A 213 1.66 -6.62 -27.02
CA PRO A 213 0.23 -6.34 -27.18
C PRO A 213 -0.47 -7.20 -28.24
N THR A 214 0.26 -7.74 -29.21
CA THR A 214 -0.27 -8.60 -30.27
C THR A 214 -0.19 -10.10 -29.95
N ALA A 215 0.46 -10.47 -28.84
CA ALA A 215 0.57 -11.86 -28.42
C ALA A 215 -0.72 -12.30 -27.73
N LYS A 216 -1.17 -13.52 -28.02
CA LYS A 216 -2.27 -14.14 -27.26
C LYS A 216 -1.83 -14.35 -25.80
N PRO A 217 -2.75 -14.23 -24.82
CA PRO A 217 -2.46 -14.58 -23.44
C PRO A 217 -1.86 -15.99 -23.38
N VAL A 218 -0.68 -16.11 -22.77
CA VAL A 218 0.05 -17.38 -22.69
C VAL A 218 -0.29 -18.02 -21.35
N GLU A 219 -0.83 -19.24 -21.39
CA GLU A 219 -1.07 -20.06 -20.19
C GLU A 219 0.27 -20.46 -19.53
N TRP A 220 1.24 -20.87 -20.36
CA TRP A 220 2.58 -21.30 -19.94
C TRP A 220 3.64 -20.26 -20.31
N ALA A 221 3.96 -19.37 -19.37
CA ALA A 221 4.94 -18.31 -19.57
C ALA A 221 6.37 -18.77 -19.23
N SER A 222 7.37 -18.13 -19.84
CA SER A 222 8.78 -18.37 -19.51
C SER A 222 9.11 -17.77 -18.15
N THR A 223 9.89 -18.48 -17.33
CA THR A 223 10.43 -17.94 -16.08
C THR A 223 11.26 -16.67 -16.30
N LYS A 224 11.95 -16.56 -17.44
CA LYS A 224 12.70 -15.36 -17.82
C LYS A 224 11.80 -14.13 -17.96
N ASP A 225 10.61 -14.30 -18.55
CA ASP A 225 9.63 -13.20 -18.68
C ASP A 225 9.16 -12.75 -17.29
N TYR A 226 8.98 -13.68 -16.35
CA TYR A 226 8.59 -13.34 -14.99
C TYR A 226 9.71 -12.60 -14.21
N VAL A 227 10.96 -13.04 -14.37
CA VAL A 227 12.11 -12.31 -13.81
C VAL A 227 12.17 -10.90 -14.39
N GLN A 228 12.05 -10.75 -15.71
CA GLN A 228 12.02 -9.45 -16.36
C GLN A 228 10.89 -8.56 -15.82
N PHE A 229 9.68 -9.11 -15.65
CA PHE A 229 8.57 -8.41 -15.01
C PHE A 229 8.91 -7.91 -13.59
N LEU A 230 9.55 -8.74 -12.76
CA LEU A 230 9.95 -8.35 -11.42
C LEU A 230 11.04 -7.27 -11.40
N MET A 231 11.85 -7.17 -12.45
CA MET A 231 12.88 -6.12 -12.59
C MET A 231 12.30 -4.83 -13.19
N GLU A 232 11.45 -4.93 -14.20
CA GLU A 232 11.08 -3.82 -15.08
C GLU A 232 9.65 -3.32 -14.91
N GLY A 233 8.72 -4.16 -14.41
CA GLY A 233 7.29 -3.84 -14.30
C GLY A 233 6.97 -2.81 -13.23
#